data_AF-A0A561ECC7-F1
#
_entry.id   AF-A0A561ECC7-F1
#
_cell.length_a   1.000
_cell.length_b   1.000
_cell.length_c   1.000
_cell.angle_alpha   90.00
_cell.angle_beta   90.00
_cell.angle_gamma   90.00
#
_symmetry.space_group_name_H-M   'P 1'
#
loop_
_entity.id
_entity.type
_entity.pdbx_description
1 polymer ?
#
loop_
_entity_poly.entity_id
_entity_poly.type
_entity_poly.pdbx_seq_one_letter_code
_entity_poly.pdbx_strand_id
1 'polypeptide(L)'
;MSHSPTSERKMRSSIAAHESWANTHDRSARTAPARRALEAKFLEQADGDPVRAEHLRKAHYARLALKSAQSRRRAKEATAIADAADAEMSELAGGAA
;
A
#
# COMPACT_ATOMS: atom_id res chain seq x y z
N MET A 1 17.08 -5.55 -25.32
CA MET A 1 16.41 -5.20 -24.05
C MET A 1 16.73 -6.28 -23.04
N SER A 2 17.34 -5.93 -21.90
CA SER A 2 17.76 -6.92 -20.89
C SER A 2 16.53 -7.37 -20.09
N HIS A 3 16.03 -8.57 -20.36
CA HIS A 3 14.98 -9.21 -19.56
C HIS A 3 15.63 -9.74 -18.28
N SER A 4 15.77 -8.86 -17.29
CA SER A 4 16.22 -9.29 -15.96
C SER A 4 15.25 -10.37 -15.43
N PRO A 5 15.71 -11.39 -14.69
CA PRO A 5 14.83 -12.35 -14.02
C PRO A 5 13.71 -11.71 -13.17
N THR A 6 13.87 -10.44 -12.81
CA THR A 6 12.85 -9.63 -12.13
C THR A 6 11.73 -9.16 -13.06
N SER A 7 12.01 -8.78 -14.32
CA SER A 7 10.99 -8.33 -15.28
C SER A 7 10.10 -9.47 -15.73
N GLU A 8 10.67 -10.65 -15.98
CA GLU A 8 9.90 -11.85 -16.35
C GLU A 8 8.99 -12.30 -15.21
N ARG A 9 9.47 -12.26 -13.96
CA ARG A 9 8.65 -12.57 -12.77
C ARG A 9 7.46 -11.61 -12.63
N LYS A 10 7.66 -10.32 -12.86
CA LYS A 10 6.58 -9.32 -12.85
C LYS A 10 5.54 -9.61 -13.93
N MET A 11 5.99 -9.94 -15.14
CA MET A 11 5.11 -10.27 -16.26
C MET A 11 4.28 -11.52 -15.95
N ARG A 12 4.91 -12.60 -15.47
CA ARG A 12 4.21 -13.82 -15.04
C ARG A 12 3.17 -13.56 -13.95
N SER A 13 3.51 -12.75 -12.95
CA SER A 13 2.59 -12.40 -11.86
C SER A 13 1.37 -11.62 -12.38
N SER A 14 1.58 -10.74 -13.36
CA SER A 14 0.52 -9.96 -13.98
C SER A 14 -0.42 -10.85 -14.80
N ILE A 15 0.13 -11.77 -15.60
CA ILE A 15 -0.64 -12.76 -16.37
C ILE A 15 -1.52 -13.58 -15.42
N ALA A 16 -0.93 -14.16 -14.36
CA ALA A 16 -1.67 -14.96 -13.39
C ALA A 16 -2.78 -14.16 -12.68
N ALA A 17 -2.55 -12.87 -12.37
CA ALA A 17 -3.56 -12.02 -11.78
C ALA A 17 -4.74 -11.79 -12.74
N HIS A 18 -4.48 -11.50 -14.02
CA HIS A 18 -5.53 -11.32 -15.02
C HIS A 18 -6.34 -12.60 -15.23
N GLU A 19 -5.68 -13.75 -15.40
CA GLU A 19 -6.36 -15.05 -15.52
C GLU A 19 -7.21 -15.37 -14.30
N SER A 20 -6.66 -15.14 -13.10
CA SER A 20 -7.37 -15.37 -11.84
C SER A 20 -8.64 -14.51 -11.74
N TRP A 21 -8.61 -13.25 -12.18
CA TRP A 21 -9.78 -12.37 -12.18
C TRP A 21 -10.76 -12.71 -13.30
N ALA A 22 -10.30 -13.15 -14.47
CA ALA A 22 -11.16 -13.64 -15.54
C ALA A 22 -11.97 -14.88 -15.09
N ASN A 23 -11.34 -15.76 -14.31
CA ASN A 23 -11.96 -16.95 -13.73
C ASN A 23 -12.83 -16.66 -12.49
N THR A 24 -12.92 -15.41 -12.04
CA THR A 24 -13.74 -15.02 -10.89
C THR A 24 -15.11 -14.55 -11.37
N HIS A 25 -16.09 -15.45 -11.36
CA HIS A 25 -17.47 -15.13 -11.72
C HIS A 25 -18.18 -14.28 -10.67
N ASP A 26 -17.97 -14.58 -9.39
CA ASP A 26 -18.49 -13.78 -8.27
C ASP A 26 -17.34 -13.11 -7.50
N ARG A 27 -17.17 -11.81 -7.76
CA ARG A 27 -16.15 -10.97 -7.12
C ARG A 27 -16.44 -10.73 -5.64
N SER A 28 -17.71 -10.65 -5.26
CA SER A 28 -18.13 -10.44 -3.88
C SER A 28 -17.83 -11.68 -3.04
N ALA A 29 -18.11 -12.88 -3.58
CA ALA A 29 -17.79 -14.15 -2.94
C ALA A 29 -16.28 -14.35 -2.77
N ARG A 30 -15.45 -14.00 -3.77
CA ARG A 30 -13.99 -14.11 -3.67
C ARG A 30 -13.41 -13.38 -2.45
N THR A 31 -13.97 -12.23 -2.08
CA THR A 31 -13.48 -11.41 -0.96
C THR A 31 -14.29 -11.58 0.33
N ALA A 32 -15.42 -12.29 0.31
CA ALA A 32 -16.28 -12.47 1.48
C ALA A 32 -15.57 -13.13 2.67
N PRO A 33 -14.75 -14.19 2.51
CA PRO A 33 -14.03 -14.79 3.63
C PRO A 33 -13.09 -13.81 4.33
N ALA A 34 -12.35 -12.99 3.55
CA ALA A 34 -11.43 -12.01 4.10
C ALA A 34 -12.17 -10.89 4.87
N ARG A 35 -13.32 -10.42 4.34
CA ARG A 35 -14.17 -9.43 5.02
C ARG A 35 -14.70 -9.98 6.35
N ARG A 36 -15.23 -11.20 6.36
CA ARG A 36 -15.70 -11.86 7.59
C ARG A 36 -14.60 -12.06 8.62
N ALA A 37 -13.40 -12.48 8.19
CA ALA A 37 -12.27 -12.66 9.10
C ALA A 37 -11.86 -11.33 9.76
N LEU A 38 -11.90 -10.22 9.00
CA LEU A 38 -11.60 -8.90 9.54
C LEU A 38 -12.66 -8.45 10.57
N GLU A 39 -13.93 -8.68 10.29
CA GLU A 39 -15.03 -8.39 11.23
C GLU A 39 -14.91 -9.24 12.51
N ALA A 40 -14.68 -10.55 12.36
CA ALA A 40 -14.51 -11.49 13.47
C ALA A 40 -13.37 -11.08 14.41
N LYS A 41 -12.24 -10.62 13.87
CA LYS A 41 -11.11 -10.10 14.66
C LYS A 41 -11.54 -8.96 15.59
N PHE A 42 -12.32 -8.01 15.10
CA PHE A 42 -12.76 -6.88 15.93
C PHE A 42 -13.80 -7.30 16.96
N LEU A 43 -14.65 -8.25 16.61
CA LEU A 43 -15.63 -8.81 17.54
C LEU A 43 -14.95 -9.60 18.67
N GLU A 44 -13.93 -10.39 18.36
CA GLU A 44 -13.10 -11.10 19.34
C GLU A 44 -12.39 -10.12 20.28
N GLN A 45 -11.74 -9.08 19.74
CA GLN A 45 -11.15 -8.00 20.54
C GLN A 45 -12.19 -7.22 21.37
N ALA A 46 -13.45 -7.30 20.95
CA ALA A 46 -14.56 -6.67 21.64
C ALA A 46 -15.23 -7.59 22.68
N ASP A 47 -14.68 -8.77 22.96
CA ASP A 47 -15.30 -9.78 23.84
C ASP A 47 -16.75 -10.11 23.41
N GLY A 48 -17.03 -10.04 22.11
CA GLY A 48 -18.37 -10.28 21.55
C GLY A 48 -19.30 -9.05 21.50
N ASP A 49 -18.89 -7.88 21.98
CA ASP A 49 -19.70 -6.66 21.91
C ASP A 49 -19.66 -6.02 20.50
N PRO A 50 -20.79 -6.00 19.75
CA PRO A 50 -20.81 -5.46 18.39
C PRO A 50 -20.61 -3.94 18.32
N VAL A 51 -21.06 -3.18 19.33
CA VAL A 51 -20.90 -1.73 19.37
C VAL A 51 -19.43 -1.39 19.61
N ARG A 52 -18.80 -2.06 20.59
CA ARG A 52 -17.37 -1.89 20.86
C ARG A 52 -16.52 -2.33 19.66
N ALA A 53 -16.89 -3.42 18.98
CA ALA A 53 -16.22 -3.88 17.75
C ALA A 53 -16.26 -2.83 16.63
N GLU A 54 -17.41 -2.16 16.44
CA GLU A 54 -17.54 -1.09 15.45
C GLU A 54 -16.58 0.08 15.75
N HIS A 55 -16.50 0.49 17.02
CA HIS A 55 -15.56 1.53 17.45
C HIS A 55 -14.10 1.12 17.26
N LEU A 56 -13.73 -0.13 17.58
CA LEU A 56 -12.39 -0.66 17.34
C LEU A 56 -12.03 -0.67 15.85
N ARG A 57 -12.97 -1.06 14.99
CA ARG A 57 -12.81 -1.02 13.53
C ARG A 57 -12.58 0.40 13.04
N LYS A 58 -13.39 1.37 13.48
CA LYS A 58 -13.21 2.80 13.14
C LYS A 58 -11.84 3.31 13.58
N ALA A 59 -11.43 3.00 14.81
CA ALA A 59 -10.12 3.38 15.34
C ALA A 59 -8.96 2.75 14.53
N HIS A 60 -9.09 1.50 14.09
CA HIS A 60 -8.10 0.85 13.23
C HIS A 60 -7.87 1.61 11.92
N TYR A 61 -8.93 1.94 11.20
CA TYR A 61 -8.82 2.69 9.94
C TYR A 61 -8.33 4.12 10.16
N ALA A 62 -8.73 4.79 11.24
CA ALA A 62 -8.22 6.11 11.59
C ALA A 62 -6.69 6.09 11.81
N ARG A 63 -6.17 5.09 12.54
CA ARG A 63 -4.71 4.90 12.71
C ARG A 63 -4.00 4.65 11.38
N LEU A 64 -4.58 3.84 10.50
CA LEU A 64 -4.02 3.57 9.17
C LEU A 64 -3.97 4.85 8.31
N ALA A 65 -5.04 5.65 8.32
CA ALA A 65 -5.10 6.92 7.60
C ALA A 65 -4.06 7.91 8.13
N LEU A 66 -3.91 8.03 9.45
CA LEU A 66 -2.89 8.88 10.08
C LEU A 66 -1.48 8.48 9.65
N LYS A 67 -1.14 7.18 9.74
CA LYS A 67 0.16 6.67 9.33
C LYS A 67 0.44 6.91 7.85
N SER A 68 -0.58 6.76 7.01
CA SER A 68 -0.51 7.03 5.57
C SER A 68 -0.23 8.52 5.29
N ALA A 69 -0.91 9.42 5.99
CA ALA A 69 -0.68 10.86 5.86
C ALA A 69 0.73 11.26 6.31
N GLN A 70 1.21 10.70 7.42
CA GLN A 70 2.58 10.91 7.90
C GLN A 70 3.62 10.41 6.88
N SER A 71 3.40 9.22 6.31
CA SER A 71 4.29 8.65 5.29
C SER A 71 4.38 9.54 4.05
N ARG A 72 3.25 10.03 3.54
CA ARG A 72 3.23 10.95 2.39
C ARG A 72 3.98 12.26 2.66
N ARG A 73 3.86 12.83 3.88
CA ARG A 73 4.62 14.03 4.25
C ARG A 73 6.13 13.78 4.22
N ARG A 74 6.59 12.70 4.86
CA ARG A 74 8.00 12.30 4.86
C ARG A 74 8.54 12.04 3.47
N ALA A 75 7.76 11.39 2.61
CA ALA A 75 8.16 11.14 1.22
C ALA A 75 8.36 12.46 0.46
N LYS A 76 7.45 13.42 0.62
CA LYS A 76 7.58 14.76 0.00
C LYS A 76 8.81 15.50 0.50
N GLU A 77 9.07 15.47 1.81
CA GLU A 77 10.27 16.08 2.41
C GLU A 77 11.54 15.43 1.86
N ALA A 78 11.59 14.09 1.79
CA ALA A 78 12.73 13.36 1.24
C ALA A 78 12.99 13.67 -0.24
N THR A 79 11.94 13.76 -1.06
CA THR A 79 12.07 14.16 -2.46
C THR A 79 12.58 15.60 -2.57
N ALA A 80 12.04 16.54 -1.81
CA ALA A 80 12.51 17.93 -1.83
C ALA A 80 13.98 18.07 -1.42
N ILE A 81 14.43 17.28 -0.44
CA ILE A 81 15.84 17.24 -0.03
C ILE A 81 16.72 16.68 -1.17
N ALA A 82 16.27 15.60 -1.82
CA ALA A 82 17.00 15.02 -2.95
C ALA A 82 17.10 16.01 -4.12
N ASP A 83 15.99 16.66 -4.48
CA ASP A 83 15.94 17.66 -5.56
C ASP A 83 16.88 18.85 -5.26
N ALA A 84 16.92 19.31 -4.00
CA ALA A 84 17.82 20.38 -3.57
C ALA A 84 19.29 19.95 -3.64
N ALA A 85 19.61 18.73 -3.17
CA ALA A 85 20.97 18.19 -3.26
C ALA A 85 21.43 18.00 -4.70
N ASP A 86 20.54 17.53 -5.59
CA ASP A 86 20.83 17.39 -7.02
C ASP A 86 21.08 18.76 -7.67
N ALA A 87 20.33 19.80 -7.28
CA ALA A 87 20.55 21.17 -7.73
C ALA A 87 21.91 21.72 -7.25
N GLU A 88 22.22 21.60 -5.95
CA GLU A 88 23.52 22.02 -5.38
C GLU A 88 24.70 21.30 -6.07
N MET A 89 24.58 19.99 -6.30
CA MET A 89 25.59 19.21 -7.02
C MET A 89 25.75 19.67 -8.47
N SER A 90 24.65 19.99 -9.15
CA SER A 90 24.69 20.51 -10.51
C SER A 90 25.35 21.89 -10.58
N GLU A 91 25.09 22.77 -9.62
CA GLU A 91 25.73 24.09 -9.53
C GLU A 91 27.24 23.97 -9.29
N LEU A 92 27.66 23.11 -8.36
CA LEU A 92 29.07 22.85 -8.09
C LEU A 92 29.80 22.24 -9.30
N ALA A 93 29.15 21.35 -10.03
CA ALA A 93 29.71 20.79 -11.27
C ALA A 93 29.77 21.81 -12.42
N GLY A 94 28.83 22.76 -12.47
CA GLY A 94 28.80 23.84 -13.46
C GLY A 94 29.78 24.99 -13.19
N GLY A 95 30.18 25.20 -11.94
CA GLY A 95 31.18 26.21 -11.53
C GLY A 95 32.64 25.77 -11.69
N ALA A 96 32.90 24.56 -12.19
CA ALA A 96 34.24 24.01 -12.42
C ALA A 96 34.73 24.15 -13.87
N ALA A 97 34.28 25.18 -14.58
CA ALA A 97 34.71 25.56 -15.94
C ALA A 97 35.26 27.00 -15.95
#